data_AF-A0A2N8KV98-F1
#
_entry.id   AF-A0A2N8KV98-F1
#
_cell.length_a   1.000
_cell.length_b   1.000
_cell.length_c   1.000
_cell.angle_alpha   90.00
_cell.angle_beta   90.00
_cell.angle_gamma   90.00
#
_symmetry.space_group_name_H-M   'P 1'
#
loop_
_entity.id
_entity.type
_entity.pdbx_description
1 polymer ?
#
loop_
_entity_poly.entity_id
_entity_poly.type
_entity_poly.pdbx_seq_one_letter_code
_entity_poly.pdbx_strand_id
1 'polypeptide(L)'
;MMVKWVAKKEVLAAELACAAAARALKLPVPGGALVLAEKHDLPGIPAKVRGANTDLVICFGSELQWPDDTLARPRGTDAAEEWVWGQVCQSQQGASGGAWDELVANDDRHCENLVYDGLRWWLIDHERALPSVAKVMQKFAEAIARQTVIDERASRNTLATEMLMRRPTDHKMEMLPSSWTSQRQRLIWMADQAQSWSTGIPDVDTVLMMAHVYLRSINLRLPALALHLQDRLARPSAASLWNSSSPPSA
;
A
#
# COMPACT_ATOMS: atom_id res chain seq x y z
N MET A 1 14.24 -14.66 1.50
CA MET A 1 13.45 -13.73 0.67
C MET A 1 12.26 -14.49 0.13
N MET A 2 11.06 -13.91 0.13
CA MET A 2 9.88 -14.46 -0.53
C MET A 2 9.80 -13.87 -1.94
N VAL A 3 9.55 -14.69 -2.95
CA VAL A 3 9.48 -14.23 -4.36
C VAL A 3 8.06 -14.47 -4.89
N LYS A 4 7.42 -13.41 -5.38
CA LYS A 4 6.08 -13.42 -5.97
C LYS A 4 6.18 -13.03 -7.44
N TRP A 5 5.71 -13.90 -8.32
CA TRP A 5 5.53 -13.54 -9.73
C TRP A 5 4.26 -12.70 -9.87
N VAL A 6 4.37 -11.58 -10.57
CA VAL A 6 3.27 -10.65 -10.82
C VAL A 6 3.23 -10.35 -12.31
N ALA A 7 2.05 -10.48 -12.91
CA ALA A 7 1.90 -10.38 -14.37
C ALA A 7 2.10 -8.96 -14.93
N LYS A 8 1.73 -7.94 -14.14
CA LYS A 8 1.69 -6.54 -14.58
C LYS A 8 2.86 -5.76 -14.00
N LYS A 9 3.59 -5.04 -14.86
CA LYS A 9 4.74 -4.21 -14.47
C LYS A 9 4.35 -3.07 -13.54
N GLU A 10 3.15 -2.51 -13.72
CA GLU A 10 2.61 -1.44 -12.88
C GLU A 10 2.37 -1.90 -11.44
N VAL A 11 2.04 -3.19 -11.26
CA VAL A 11 1.82 -3.79 -9.94
C VAL A 11 3.17 -4.09 -9.26
N LEU A 12 4.16 -4.62 -10.00
CA LEU A 12 5.53 -4.74 -9.51
C LEU A 12 6.10 -3.39 -9.05
N ALA A 13 5.85 -2.34 -9.84
CA ALA A 13 6.27 -0.98 -9.53
C ALA A 13 5.56 -0.42 -8.29
N ALA A 14 4.25 -0.66 -8.14
CA ALA A 14 3.49 -0.26 -6.97
C ALA A 14 4.02 -0.94 -5.69
N GLU A 15 4.25 -2.25 -5.73
CA GLU A 15 4.81 -3.01 -4.61
C GLU A 15 6.20 -2.51 -4.20
N LEU A 16 7.10 -2.33 -5.18
CA LEU A 16 8.45 -1.83 -4.93
C LEU A 16 8.42 -0.42 -4.32
N ALA A 17 7.62 0.48 -4.90
CA ALA A 17 7.49 1.85 -4.43
C ALA A 17 6.85 1.94 -3.03
N CYS A 18 5.81 1.14 -2.76
CA CYS A 18 5.18 1.06 -1.45
C CYS A 18 6.15 0.55 -0.39
N ALA A 19 6.88 -0.53 -0.66
CA ALA A 19 7.90 -1.05 0.24
C ALA A 19 8.98 0.00 0.53
N ALA A 20 9.51 0.65 -0.51
CA ALA A 20 10.55 1.67 -0.38
C ALA A 20 10.05 2.90 0.41
N ALA A 21 8.88 3.47 0.05
CA ALA A 21 8.31 4.62 0.71
C ALA A 21 7.95 4.36 2.18
N ALA A 22 7.33 3.22 2.46
CA ALA A 22 6.98 2.84 3.83
C ALA A 22 8.23 2.73 4.71
N ARG A 23 9.33 2.15 4.20
CA ARG A 23 10.61 2.09 4.91
C ARG A 23 11.21 3.48 5.14
N ALA A 24 11.09 4.39 4.18
CA ALA A 24 11.51 5.78 4.36
C ALA A 24 10.74 6.47 5.49
N LEU A 25 9.44 6.17 5.61
CA LEU A 25 8.52 6.64 6.68
C LEU A 25 8.55 5.77 7.96
N LYS A 26 9.48 4.82 8.08
CA LYS A 26 9.66 3.91 9.23
C LYS A 26 8.39 3.11 9.58
N LEU A 27 7.61 2.76 8.57
CA LEU A 27 6.45 1.89 8.71
C LEU A 27 6.86 0.41 8.67
N PRO A 28 6.07 -0.49 9.28
CA PRO A 28 6.35 -1.91 9.30
C PRO A 28 5.92 -2.58 7.98
N VAL A 29 6.52 -2.15 6.87
CA VAL A 29 6.41 -2.85 5.59
C VAL A 29 7.76 -3.53 5.34
N PRO A 30 7.80 -4.81 4.95
CA PRO A 30 9.06 -5.49 4.66
C PRO A 30 9.83 -4.82 3.52
N GLY A 31 11.16 -4.94 3.52
CA GLY A 31 11.96 -4.50 2.38
C GLY A 31 11.53 -5.21 1.09
N GLY A 32 11.55 -4.48 -0.02
CA GLY A 32 11.19 -4.98 -1.35
C GLY A 32 12.35 -4.87 -2.33
N ALA A 33 12.41 -5.79 -3.29
CA ALA A 33 13.40 -5.82 -4.36
C ALA A 33 12.77 -6.36 -5.66
N LEU A 34 13.34 -6.01 -6.81
CA LEU A 34 13.04 -6.73 -8.05
C LEU A 34 13.97 -7.93 -8.15
N VAL A 35 13.41 -9.07 -8.51
CA VAL A 35 14.15 -10.33 -8.66
C VAL A 35 14.03 -10.77 -10.12
N LEU A 36 15.17 -10.97 -10.77
CA LEU A 36 15.25 -11.72 -12.00
C LEU A 36 15.38 -13.19 -11.63
N ALA A 37 14.37 -13.97 -11.99
CA ALA A 37 14.31 -15.40 -11.69
C ALA A 37 14.17 -16.20 -12.98
N GLU A 38 14.81 -17.35 -13.01
CA GLU A 38 14.59 -18.32 -14.08
C GLU A 38 13.22 -18.97 -13.89
N LYS A 39 12.50 -19.17 -15.00
CA LYS A 39 11.14 -19.75 -14.96
C LYS A 39 11.08 -21.12 -14.28
N HIS A 40 12.17 -21.89 -14.35
CA HIS A 40 12.23 -23.22 -13.78
C HIS A 40 12.37 -23.20 -12.25
N ASP A 41 12.87 -22.11 -11.67
CA ASP A 41 12.99 -21.89 -10.22
C ASP A 41 11.69 -21.44 -9.55
N LEU A 42 10.67 -21.11 -10.33
CA LEU A 42 9.40 -20.59 -9.84
C LEU A 42 8.29 -21.65 -9.89
N PRO A 43 8.11 -22.46 -8.83
CA PRO A 43 6.99 -23.39 -8.77
C PRO A 43 5.67 -22.62 -8.78
N GLY A 44 4.80 -22.93 -9.74
CA GLY A 44 3.45 -22.35 -9.82
C GLY A 44 3.27 -21.18 -10.80
N ILE A 45 4.28 -20.80 -11.60
CA ILE A 45 4.05 -19.83 -12.67
C ILE A 45 3.09 -20.38 -13.74
N PRO A 46 2.19 -19.54 -14.31
CA PRO A 46 1.22 -19.98 -15.30
C PRO A 46 1.88 -20.60 -16.55
N ALA A 47 1.25 -21.62 -17.14
CA ALA A 47 1.79 -22.33 -18.32
C ALA A 47 2.11 -21.38 -19.49
N LYS A 48 1.28 -20.35 -19.71
CA LYS A 48 1.52 -19.31 -20.73
C LYS A 48 2.83 -18.55 -20.54
N VAL A 49 3.29 -18.40 -19.29
CA VAL A 49 4.55 -17.73 -18.96
C VAL A 49 5.71 -18.68 -19.23
N ARG A 50 5.57 -19.97 -18.89
CA ARG A 50 6.59 -20.98 -19.17
C ARG A 50 6.95 -21.06 -20.66
N GLY A 51 5.94 -21.01 -21.53
CA GLY A 51 6.12 -21.11 -22.99
C GLY A 51 6.63 -19.85 -23.72
N ALA A 52 6.87 -18.73 -23.02
CA ALA A 52 7.38 -17.51 -23.67
C ALA A 52 8.89 -17.60 -24.01
N ASN A 53 9.37 -16.82 -24.99
CA ASN A 53 10.73 -16.93 -25.55
C ASN A 53 11.90 -16.60 -24.60
N THR A 54 11.68 -15.96 -23.45
CA THR A 54 12.75 -15.59 -22.50
C THR A 54 12.76 -16.54 -21.31
N ASP A 55 13.89 -17.08 -20.89
CA ASP A 55 13.92 -17.97 -19.70
C ASP A 55 13.80 -17.22 -18.37
N LEU A 56 14.03 -15.90 -18.40
CA LEU A 56 13.93 -15.01 -17.24
C LEU A 56 12.57 -14.33 -17.17
N VAL A 57 12.11 -14.13 -15.93
CA VAL A 57 10.95 -13.31 -15.59
C VAL A 57 11.26 -12.37 -14.43
N ILE A 58 10.61 -11.21 -14.42
CA ILE A 58 10.72 -10.24 -13.33
C ILE A 58 9.68 -10.61 -12.26
N CYS A 59 10.13 -10.69 -11.02
CA CYS A 59 9.31 -10.96 -9.84
C CYS A 59 9.50 -9.85 -8.80
N PHE A 60 8.55 -9.75 -7.87
CA PHE A 60 8.73 -8.99 -6.65
C PHE A 60 9.33 -9.88 -5.57
N GLY A 61 10.44 -9.46 -5.00
CA GLY A 61 11.07 -10.07 -3.83
C GLY A 61 10.77 -9.26 -2.58
N SER A 62 10.44 -9.94 -1.48
CA SER A 62 10.21 -9.30 -0.18
C SER A 62 11.04 -9.96 0.92
N GLU A 63 11.49 -9.17 1.89
CA GLU A 63 12.09 -9.68 3.12
C GLU A 63 11.10 -10.61 3.82
N LEU A 64 11.52 -11.87 4.02
CA LEU A 64 10.65 -12.86 4.67
C LEU A 64 10.46 -12.49 6.13
N GLN A 65 9.20 -12.24 6.52
CA GLN A 65 8.81 -12.11 7.92
C GLN A 65 8.24 -13.45 8.35
N TRP A 66 8.99 -14.17 9.18
CA TRP A 66 8.55 -15.44 9.73
C TRP A 66 7.35 -15.19 10.64
N PRO A 67 6.18 -15.79 10.37
CA PRO A 67 5.09 -15.72 11.32
C PRO A 67 5.52 -16.34 12.64
N ASP A 68 5.10 -15.75 13.74
CA ASP A 68 5.27 -16.39 15.05
C ASP A 68 4.40 -17.66 15.12
N ASP A 69 5.04 -18.81 15.28
CA ASP A 69 4.40 -20.11 15.37
C ASP A 69 3.57 -20.26 16.67
N THR A 70 3.84 -19.45 17.70
CA THR A 70 3.06 -19.46 18.95
C THR A 70 1.70 -18.77 18.80
N LEU A 71 1.58 -17.91 17.79
CA LEU A 71 0.36 -17.23 17.40
C LEU A 71 -0.05 -17.76 16.02
N ALA A 72 -0.24 -19.07 15.94
CA ALA A 72 -0.71 -19.77 14.76
C ALA A 72 -1.86 -18.96 14.14
N ARG A 73 -1.59 -18.32 12.98
CA ARG A 73 -2.59 -17.49 12.28
C ARG A 73 -3.81 -18.37 12.05
N PRO A 74 -4.91 -18.18 12.76
CA PRO A 74 -6.12 -18.86 12.35
C PRO A 74 -6.46 -18.22 10.99
N ARG A 75 -6.76 -19.05 9.98
CA ARG A 75 -7.04 -18.58 8.61
C ARG A 75 -8.45 -18.98 8.23
N GLY A 76 -9.09 -18.14 7.43
CA GLY A 76 -10.35 -18.47 6.77
C GLY A 76 -11.56 -18.68 7.70
N THR A 77 -11.55 -18.11 8.91
CA THR A 77 -12.74 -18.08 9.79
C THR A 77 -12.94 -16.68 10.37
N ASP A 78 -14.19 -16.29 10.60
CA ASP A 78 -14.54 -14.98 11.17
C ASP A 78 -13.89 -14.76 12.55
N ALA A 79 -13.82 -15.80 13.37
CA ALA A 79 -13.16 -15.75 14.68
C ALA A 79 -11.65 -15.44 14.55
N ALA A 80 -11.03 -15.92 13.48
CA ALA A 80 -9.63 -15.65 13.21
C ALA A 80 -9.38 -14.21 12.79
N GLU A 81 -10.25 -13.71 11.90
CA GLU A 81 -10.21 -12.33 11.44
C GLU A 81 -10.44 -11.37 12.61
N GLU A 82 -11.46 -11.62 13.43
CA GLU A 82 -11.74 -10.84 14.64
C GLU A 82 -10.55 -10.82 15.60
N TRP A 83 -9.88 -11.97 15.76
CA TRP A 83 -8.68 -12.05 16.58
C TRP A 83 -7.54 -11.18 16.02
N VAL A 84 -7.26 -11.25 14.72
CA VAL A 84 -6.23 -10.43 14.05
C VAL A 84 -6.53 -8.94 14.23
N TRP A 85 -7.77 -8.51 13.97
CA TRP A 85 -8.18 -7.12 14.15
C TRP A 85 -8.06 -6.67 15.61
N GLY A 86 -8.50 -7.51 16.55
CA GLY A 86 -8.37 -7.28 17.98
C GLY A 86 -6.92 -7.03 18.41
N GLN A 87 -5.96 -7.78 17.85
CA GLN A 87 -4.54 -7.61 18.16
C GLN A 87 -3.90 -6.42 17.45
N VAL A 88 -4.08 -6.28 16.14
CA VAL A 88 -3.42 -5.21 15.37
C VAL A 88 -3.90 -3.82 15.80
N CYS A 89 -5.18 -3.65 16.14
CA CYS A 89 -5.72 -2.37 16.58
C CYS A 89 -5.24 -1.92 17.96
N GLN A 90 -4.78 -2.85 18.80
CA GLN A 90 -4.14 -2.54 20.08
C GLN A 90 -2.67 -2.10 19.92
N SER A 91 -2.07 -2.39 18.76
CA SER A 91 -0.69 -2.03 18.46
C SER A 91 -0.57 -0.63 17.81
N GLN A 92 0.66 -0.11 17.75
CA GLN A 92 0.92 1.12 16.98
C GLN A 92 0.64 0.91 15.48
N GLN A 93 0.78 -0.33 15.01
CA GLN A 93 0.67 -0.69 13.60
C GLN A 93 -0.75 -0.58 13.06
N GLY A 94 -1.78 -0.72 13.90
CA GLY A 94 -3.16 -0.49 13.49
C GLY A 94 -3.38 0.95 13.03
N ALA A 95 -3.00 1.92 13.87
CA ALA A 95 -3.11 3.34 13.54
C ALA A 95 -2.24 3.71 12.33
N SER A 96 -0.98 3.27 12.32
CA SER A 96 -0.06 3.61 11.22
C SER A 96 -0.45 2.94 9.91
N GLY A 97 -1.02 1.74 9.96
CA GLY A 97 -1.51 1.04 8.77
C GLY A 97 -2.76 1.68 8.18
N GLY A 98 -3.73 2.09 9.01
CA GLY A 98 -4.91 2.82 8.52
C GLY A 98 -4.50 4.14 7.84
N ALA A 99 -3.58 4.90 8.43
CA ALA A 99 -3.04 6.10 7.79
C ALA A 99 -2.23 5.80 6.52
N TRP A 100 -1.54 4.66 6.48
CA TRP A 100 -0.74 4.25 5.32
C TRP A 100 -1.63 3.87 4.15
N ASP A 101 -2.63 3.02 4.40
CA ASP A 101 -3.59 2.63 3.37
C ASP A 101 -4.36 3.84 2.83
N GLU A 102 -4.60 4.86 3.66
CA GLU A 102 -5.11 6.15 3.18
C GLU A 102 -4.11 6.86 2.26
N LEU A 103 -2.86 7.00 2.71
CA LEU A 103 -1.77 7.67 1.98
C LEU A 103 -1.44 7.01 0.65
N VAL A 104 -1.63 5.70 0.52
CA VAL A 104 -1.42 4.96 -0.74
C VAL A 104 -2.73 4.57 -1.42
N ALA A 105 -3.87 5.03 -0.90
CA ALA A 105 -5.21 4.73 -1.43
C ALA A 105 -5.45 3.22 -1.65
N ASN A 106 -4.91 2.39 -0.75
CA ASN A 106 -5.07 0.95 -0.80
C ASN A 106 -6.45 0.58 -0.25
N ASP A 107 -7.28 -0.04 -1.08
CA ASP A 107 -8.65 -0.45 -0.73
C ASP A 107 -8.81 -1.94 -0.38
N ASP A 108 -7.69 -2.65 -0.32
CA ASP A 108 -7.63 -4.11 -0.23
C ASP A 108 -6.92 -4.60 1.03
N ARG A 109 -6.88 -3.78 2.08
CA ARG A 109 -6.39 -4.26 3.38
C ARG A 109 -7.39 -5.25 3.98
N HIS A 110 -6.94 -6.49 4.16
CA HIS A 110 -7.63 -7.55 4.91
C HIS A 110 -6.65 -8.29 5.83
N CYS A 111 -7.17 -9.15 6.71
CA CYS A 111 -6.39 -9.82 7.76
C CYS A 111 -5.23 -10.70 7.22
N GLU A 112 -5.36 -11.25 6.01
CA GLU A 112 -4.28 -12.06 5.38
C GLU A 112 -3.13 -11.19 4.84
N ASN A 113 -3.38 -9.89 4.60
CA ASN A 113 -2.37 -8.91 4.23
C ASN A 113 -1.64 -8.33 5.45
N LEU A 114 -1.69 -9.05 6.58
CA LEU A 114 -1.01 -8.74 7.84
C LEU A 114 -0.19 -9.94 8.30
N VAL A 115 1.04 -9.68 8.74
CA VAL A 115 1.97 -10.69 9.26
C VAL A 115 2.45 -10.28 10.65
N TYR A 116 2.18 -11.09 11.67
CA TYR A 116 2.81 -10.92 12.97
C TYR A 116 4.08 -11.77 13.07
N ASP A 117 5.21 -11.15 13.43
CA ASP A 117 6.53 -11.80 13.53
C ASP A 117 6.93 -12.19 14.96
N GLY A 118 6.02 -12.07 15.93
CA GLY A 118 6.30 -12.29 17.36
C GLY A 118 6.61 -10.99 18.11
N LEU A 119 6.86 -9.90 17.39
CA LEU A 119 7.19 -8.59 17.96
C LEU A 119 6.25 -7.50 17.45
N ARG A 120 5.95 -7.50 16.15
CA ARG A 120 5.15 -6.46 15.49
C ARG A 120 4.37 -6.99 14.30
N TRP A 121 3.36 -6.23 13.92
CA TRP A 121 2.58 -6.46 12.71
C TRP A 121 3.24 -5.82 11.49
N TRP A 122 3.36 -6.58 10.42
CA TRP A 122 3.84 -6.14 9.13
C TRP A 122 2.69 -6.03 8.14
N LEU A 123 2.67 -4.95 7.38
CA LEU A 123 1.74 -4.74 6.28
C LEU A 123 2.40 -5.29 5.02
N ILE A 124 1.75 -6.25 4.36
CA ILE A 124 2.21 -6.85 3.11
C ILE A 124 1.17 -6.64 2.01
N ASP A 125 1.52 -6.96 0.77
CA ASP A 125 0.63 -6.92 -0.40
C ASP A 125 0.02 -5.53 -0.65
N HIS A 126 0.69 -4.76 -1.49
CA HIS A 126 0.30 -3.39 -1.88
C HIS A 126 -0.09 -3.30 -3.35
N GLU A 127 -0.50 -4.41 -3.97
CA GLU A 127 -0.82 -4.48 -5.40
C GLU A 127 -1.93 -3.51 -5.84
N ARG A 128 -2.81 -3.13 -4.91
CA ARG A 128 -3.95 -2.22 -5.16
C ARG A 128 -3.70 -0.78 -4.68
N ALA A 129 -2.45 -0.43 -4.39
CA ALA A 129 -2.08 0.95 -4.09
C ALA A 129 -2.13 1.86 -5.33
N LEU A 130 -2.64 3.08 -5.14
CA LEU A 130 -2.61 4.18 -6.11
C LEU A 130 -3.06 3.81 -7.55
N PRO A 131 -4.28 3.25 -7.75
CA PRO A 131 -4.74 2.87 -9.08
C PRO A 131 -4.86 4.05 -10.06
N SER A 132 -5.01 5.29 -9.57
CA SER A 132 -4.93 6.49 -10.41
C SER A 132 -3.57 6.64 -11.09
N VAL A 133 -2.46 6.30 -10.43
CA VAL A 133 -1.11 6.43 -10.98
C VAL A 133 -0.92 5.49 -12.17
N ALA A 134 -1.41 4.25 -12.07
CA ALA A 134 -1.43 3.32 -13.20
C ALA A 134 -2.21 3.89 -14.40
N LYS A 135 -3.36 4.54 -14.16
CA LYS A 135 -4.17 5.19 -15.21
C LYS A 135 -3.47 6.40 -15.82
N VAL A 136 -2.75 7.19 -15.01
CA VAL A 136 -2.00 8.36 -15.47
C VAL A 136 -0.82 7.96 -16.36
N MET A 137 -0.06 6.93 -15.97
CA MET A 137 1.02 6.39 -16.79
C MET A 137 0.52 5.88 -18.15
N GLN A 138 -0.74 5.46 -18.24
CA GLN A 138 -1.37 5.05 -19.50
C GLN A 138 -1.85 6.24 -20.36
N LYS A 139 -1.98 7.46 -19.82
CA LYS A 139 -2.74 8.56 -20.47
C LYS A 139 -2.01 9.90 -20.66
N PHE A 140 -0.72 10.05 -20.31
CA PHE A 140 0.12 11.24 -20.61
C PHE A 140 -0.61 12.61 -20.55
N ALA A 141 -1.26 12.97 -19.44
CA ALA A 141 -1.94 14.27 -19.29
C ALA A 141 -1.62 14.92 -17.93
N GLU A 142 -0.71 15.89 -17.90
CA GLU A 142 0.07 16.22 -16.68
C GLU A 142 -0.66 16.96 -15.56
N ALA A 143 -1.64 17.84 -15.86
CA ALA A 143 -2.27 18.67 -14.81
C ALA A 143 -3.46 18.00 -14.11
N ILE A 144 -4.44 17.49 -14.88
CA ILE A 144 -5.63 16.81 -14.34
C ILE A 144 -5.23 15.48 -13.67
N ALA A 145 -4.21 14.79 -14.20
CA ALA A 145 -3.63 13.61 -13.57
C ALA A 145 -3.10 13.89 -12.17
N ARG A 146 -2.41 15.01 -11.98
CA ARG A 146 -1.78 15.34 -10.69
C ARG A 146 -2.82 15.55 -9.59
N GLN A 147 -3.87 16.32 -9.87
CA GLN A 147 -4.93 16.54 -8.91
C GLN A 147 -5.71 15.24 -8.62
N THR A 148 -5.94 14.42 -9.64
CA THR A 148 -6.57 13.08 -9.46
C THR A 148 -5.76 12.20 -8.51
N VAL A 149 -4.43 12.20 -8.63
CA VAL A 149 -3.54 11.46 -7.71
C VAL A 149 -3.59 12.05 -6.30
N ILE A 150 -3.62 13.38 -6.17
CA ILE A 150 -3.73 14.05 -4.86
C ILE A 150 -5.03 13.66 -4.18
N ASP A 151 -6.16 13.79 -4.86
CA ASP A 151 -7.50 13.61 -4.29
C ASP A 151 -7.92 12.15 -4.15
N GLU A 152 -7.17 11.21 -4.74
CA GLU A 152 -7.46 9.79 -4.62
C GLU A 152 -7.44 9.37 -3.15
N ARG A 153 -8.42 8.55 -2.77
CA ARG A 153 -8.57 7.99 -1.43
C ARG A 153 -8.80 6.50 -1.54
N ALA A 154 -8.47 5.78 -0.47
CA ALA A 154 -8.88 4.38 -0.38
C ALA A 154 -10.42 4.34 -0.40
N SER A 155 -11.00 3.68 -1.39
CA SER A 155 -12.47 3.53 -1.48
C SER A 155 -13.01 2.85 -0.20
N ARG A 156 -12.23 1.91 0.34
CA ARG A 156 -12.45 1.25 1.63
C ARG A 156 -11.13 1.15 2.39
N ASN A 157 -11.06 1.74 3.58
CA ASN A 157 -9.90 1.62 4.46
C ASN A 157 -10.27 0.76 5.67
N THR A 158 -10.24 -0.56 5.49
CA THR A 158 -10.68 -1.54 6.50
C THR A 158 -9.98 -1.32 7.84
N LEU A 159 -8.65 -1.13 7.83
CA LEU A 159 -7.89 -0.99 9.06
C LEU A 159 -8.21 0.32 9.80
N ALA A 160 -8.44 1.43 9.09
CA ALA A 160 -8.93 2.66 9.73
C ALA A 160 -10.33 2.48 10.33
N THR A 161 -11.23 1.77 9.64
CA THR A 161 -12.57 1.43 10.15
C THR A 161 -12.49 0.58 11.42
N GLU A 162 -11.69 -0.48 11.42
CA GLU A 162 -11.45 -1.35 12.57
C GLU A 162 -10.86 -0.58 13.76
N MET A 163 -9.90 0.31 13.49
CA MET A 163 -9.33 1.21 14.50
C MET A 163 -10.39 2.14 15.10
N LEU A 164 -11.25 2.75 14.29
CA LEU A 164 -12.31 3.62 14.78
C LEU A 164 -13.36 2.88 15.61
N MET A 165 -13.71 1.66 15.20
CA MET A 165 -14.68 0.83 15.92
C MET A 165 -14.15 0.42 17.29
N ARG A 166 -12.88 -0.01 17.36
CA ARG A 166 -12.29 -0.60 18.57
C ARG A 166 -11.66 0.43 19.49
N ARG A 167 -11.18 1.55 18.94
CA ARG A 167 -10.47 2.62 19.64
C ARG A 167 -11.04 4.00 19.27
N PRO A 168 -12.34 4.24 19.50
CA PRO A 168 -13.05 5.42 19.00
C PRO A 168 -12.55 6.75 19.54
N THR A 169 -11.81 6.77 20.65
CA THR A 169 -11.32 7.99 21.33
C THR A 169 -9.80 8.10 21.36
N ASP A 170 -9.07 7.02 21.07
CA ASP A 170 -7.62 6.95 21.25
C ASP A 170 -6.89 6.24 20.10
N HIS A 171 -7.51 6.19 18.91
CA HIS A 171 -6.93 5.60 17.68
C HIS A 171 -5.64 6.29 17.19
N LYS A 172 -5.34 7.52 17.62
CA LYS A 172 -4.07 8.26 17.36
C LYS A 172 -3.71 8.53 15.89
N MET A 173 -4.59 8.18 14.94
CA MET A 173 -4.32 8.36 13.50
C MET A 173 -4.09 9.83 13.07
N GLU A 174 -4.77 10.78 13.71
CA GLU A 174 -4.69 12.22 13.38
C GLU A 174 -3.29 12.82 13.58
N MET A 175 -2.48 12.23 14.47
CA MET A 175 -1.14 12.72 14.79
C MET A 175 -0.07 12.23 13.79
N LEU A 176 -0.39 11.22 12.97
CA LEU A 176 0.57 10.57 12.08
C LEU A 176 1.03 11.45 10.91
N PRO A 177 0.17 12.24 10.23
CA PRO A 177 0.60 13.12 9.14
C PRO A 177 1.73 14.08 9.55
N SER A 178 1.63 14.70 10.71
CA SER A 178 2.67 15.59 11.26
C SER A 178 3.96 14.82 11.57
N SER A 179 3.84 13.63 12.17
CA SER A 179 4.99 12.75 12.43
C SER A 179 5.71 12.33 11.14
N TRP A 180 4.97 11.96 10.10
CA TRP A 180 5.55 11.56 8.82
C TRP A 180 6.11 12.72 8.01
N THR A 181 5.59 13.93 8.21
CA THR A 181 6.16 15.15 7.62
C THR A 181 7.63 15.33 8.06
N SER A 182 7.97 14.99 9.31
CA SER A 182 9.37 15.00 9.77
C SER A 182 10.26 13.98 9.04
N GLN A 183 9.67 12.92 8.50
CA GLN A 183 10.37 11.86 7.77
C GLN A 183 10.31 12.04 6.24
N ARG A 184 9.51 13.01 5.78
CA ARG A 184 9.28 13.32 4.36
C ARG A 184 10.57 13.53 3.58
N GLN A 185 11.58 14.14 4.20
CA GLN A 185 12.85 14.37 3.52
C GLN A 185 13.52 13.07 3.05
N ARG A 186 13.38 11.97 3.80
CA ARG A 186 13.90 10.66 3.39
C ARG A 186 13.14 10.11 2.18
N LEU A 187 11.83 10.30 2.14
CA LEU A 187 10.99 9.91 1.01
C LEU A 187 11.31 10.73 -0.24
N ILE A 188 11.50 12.05 -0.10
CA ILE A 188 11.94 12.94 -1.18
C ILE A 188 13.27 12.46 -1.75
N TRP A 189 14.27 12.26 -0.89
CA TRP A 189 15.58 11.79 -1.32
C TRP A 189 15.50 10.45 -2.03
N MET A 190 14.71 9.50 -1.51
CA MET A 190 14.50 8.21 -2.15
C MET A 190 13.84 8.34 -3.54
N ALA A 191 12.83 9.20 -3.68
CA ALA A 191 12.20 9.47 -4.97
C ALA A 191 13.17 10.14 -5.95
N ASP A 192 14.01 11.07 -5.49
CA ASP A 192 15.05 11.70 -6.32
C ASP A 192 16.08 10.68 -6.80
N GLN A 193 16.58 9.81 -5.91
CA GLN A 193 17.51 8.75 -6.27
C GLN A 193 16.90 7.75 -7.25
N ALA A 194 15.63 7.40 -7.09
CA ALA A 194 14.92 6.46 -7.94
C ALA A 194 14.85 6.88 -9.42
N GLN A 195 14.97 8.18 -9.70
CA GLN A 195 15.01 8.68 -11.08
C GLN A 195 16.25 8.17 -11.86
N SER A 196 17.33 7.89 -11.14
CA SER A 196 18.61 7.45 -11.71
C SER A 196 18.79 5.93 -11.70
N TRP A 197 17.81 5.17 -11.18
CA TRP A 197 17.90 3.72 -11.15
C TRP A 197 17.85 3.14 -12.57
N SER A 198 18.88 2.40 -12.93
CA SER A 198 18.96 1.64 -14.17
C SER A 198 19.83 0.42 -13.96
N THR A 199 19.47 -0.65 -14.66
CA THR A 199 20.15 -1.94 -14.68
C THR A 199 20.70 -2.27 -16.06
N GLY A 200 20.34 -1.49 -17.08
CA GLY A 200 20.61 -1.79 -18.49
C GLY A 200 19.70 -2.85 -19.09
N ILE A 201 18.75 -3.40 -18.32
CA ILE A 201 17.77 -4.40 -18.76
C ILE A 201 16.44 -3.67 -19.01
N PRO A 202 15.98 -3.52 -20.28
CA PRO A 202 14.85 -2.65 -20.62
C PRO A 202 13.57 -2.94 -19.82
N ASP A 203 13.26 -4.22 -19.59
CA ASP A 203 12.05 -4.61 -18.86
C ASP A 203 12.12 -4.25 -17.36
N VAL A 204 13.30 -4.35 -16.74
CA VAL A 204 13.53 -3.98 -15.34
C VAL A 204 13.52 -2.46 -15.21
N ASP A 205 14.18 -1.76 -16.13
CA ASP A 205 14.26 -0.30 -16.14
C ASP A 205 12.88 0.34 -16.33
N THR A 206 11.98 -0.32 -17.08
CA THR A 206 10.57 0.09 -17.17
C THR A 206 9.88 0.05 -15.80
N VAL A 207 10.09 -1.02 -15.02
CA VAL A 207 9.50 -1.15 -13.67
C VAL A 207 10.10 -0.11 -12.72
N LEU A 208 11.41 0.13 -12.79
CA LEU A 208 12.10 1.14 -11.97
C LEU A 208 11.60 2.57 -12.25
N MET A 209 11.43 2.91 -13.54
CA MET A 209 10.83 4.18 -13.96
C MET A 209 9.41 4.34 -13.41
N MET A 210 8.57 3.30 -13.51
CA MET A 210 7.21 3.33 -12.94
C MET A 210 7.23 3.48 -11.41
N ALA A 211 8.14 2.76 -10.73
CA ALA A 211 8.29 2.84 -9.27
C ALA A 211 8.68 4.26 -8.82
N HIS A 212 9.53 4.95 -9.57
CA HIS A 212 9.82 6.37 -9.35
C HIS A 212 8.55 7.23 -9.38
N VAL A 213 7.67 7.02 -10.37
CA VAL A 213 6.39 7.76 -10.49
C VAL A 213 5.47 7.49 -9.28
N TYR A 214 5.39 6.24 -8.81
CA TYR A 214 4.66 5.92 -7.57
C TYR A 214 5.28 6.60 -6.35
N LEU A 215 6.60 6.56 -6.17
CA LEU A 215 7.29 7.22 -5.04
C LEU A 215 7.01 8.73 -5.01
N ARG A 216 7.06 9.39 -6.17
CA ARG A 216 6.70 10.81 -6.31
C ARG A 216 5.24 11.05 -5.94
N SER A 217 4.33 10.19 -6.39
CA SER A 217 2.90 10.25 -6.08
C SER A 217 2.63 10.11 -4.59
N ILE A 218 3.28 9.16 -3.90
CA ILE A 218 3.16 9.00 -2.44
C ILE A 218 3.65 10.27 -1.71
N ASN A 219 4.80 10.82 -2.11
CA ASN A 219 5.31 12.06 -1.53
C ASN A 219 4.38 13.26 -1.80
N LEU A 220 3.78 13.31 -2.98
CA LEU A 220 2.84 14.37 -3.37
C LEU A 220 1.57 14.35 -2.51
N ARG A 221 1.11 13.15 -2.13
CA ARG A 221 -0.10 12.96 -1.31
C ARG A 221 0.14 13.17 0.19
N LEU A 222 1.39 13.03 0.66
CA LEU A 222 1.70 13.13 2.09
C LEU A 222 1.19 14.43 2.76
N PRO A 223 1.32 15.63 2.15
CA PRO A 223 0.72 16.85 2.71
C PRO A 223 -0.81 16.84 2.78
N ALA A 224 -1.49 16.14 1.86
CA ALA A 224 -2.95 16.03 1.82
C ALA A 224 -3.50 14.96 2.78
N LEU A 225 -2.64 14.09 3.31
CA LEU A 225 -3.04 12.98 4.18
C LEU A 225 -3.83 13.43 5.42
N ALA A 226 -3.46 14.56 6.02
CA ALA A 226 -4.17 15.09 7.18
C ALA A 226 -5.64 15.38 6.87
N LEU A 227 -5.91 16.00 5.72
CA LEU A 227 -7.27 16.29 5.26
C LEU A 227 -8.03 14.99 4.95
N HIS A 228 -7.40 14.03 4.26
CA HIS A 228 -8.05 12.75 3.94
C HIS A 228 -8.42 11.95 5.18
N LEU A 229 -7.52 11.92 6.16
CA LEU A 229 -7.81 11.27 7.44
C LEU A 229 -8.90 12.02 8.18
N GLN A 230 -8.84 13.35 8.27
CA GLN A 230 -9.88 14.13 8.95
C GLN A 230 -11.27 13.83 8.38
N ASP A 231 -11.43 13.82 7.05
CA ASP A 231 -12.70 13.50 6.42
C ASP A 231 -13.15 12.05 6.66
N ARG A 232 -12.22 11.10 6.75
CA ARG A 232 -12.55 9.70 7.07
C ARG A 232 -12.95 9.51 8.52
N LEU A 233 -12.29 10.24 9.43
CA LEU A 233 -12.49 10.16 10.87
C LEU A 233 -13.70 10.99 11.31
N ALA A 234 -14.09 12.00 10.52
CA ALA A 234 -15.29 12.77 10.70
C ALA A 234 -16.49 11.82 10.68
N ARG A 235 -17.04 11.54 11.86
CA ARG A 235 -18.27 10.75 11.99
C ARG A 235 -19.36 11.46 11.19
N PRO A 236 -20.09 10.78 10.29
CA PRO A 236 -21.31 11.36 9.74
C PRO A 236 -22.23 11.67 10.93
N SER A 237 -22.53 12.95 11.12
CA SER A 237 -23.56 13.36 12.07
C SER A 237 -24.92 12.93 11.49
N ALA A 238 -25.91 12.68 12.34
CA ALA A 238 -27.27 12.42 11.85
C ALA A 238 -27.72 13.50 10.85
N ALA A 239 -27.36 14.77 11.08
CA ALA A 239 -27.66 15.88 10.17
C ALA A 239 -27.06 15.72 8.75
N SER A 240 -25.89 15.09 8.61
CA SER A 240 -25.28 14.83 7.30
C SER A 240 -25.97 13.71 6.51
N LEU A 241 -26.69 12.81 7.18
CA LEU A 241 -27.45 11.71 6.54
C LEU A 241 -28.82 12.18 6.01
N TRP A 242 -29.41 13.23 6.58
CA TRP A 242 -30.72 13.75 6.17
C TRP A 242 -30.65 14.83 5.08
N ASN A 243 -29.48 15.46 4.87
CA ASN A 243 -29.31 16.53 3.88
C ASN A 243 -29.03 16.03 2.45
N SER A 244 -28.79 14.73 2.24
CA SER A 244 -28.56 14.14 0.91
C SER A 244 -29.82 13.67 0.19
N SER A 245 -31.00 13.75 0.83
CA SER A 245 -32.29 13.41 0.23
C SER A 245 -33.11 14.66 -0.06
N SER A 246 -32.64 15.49 -1.01
CA SER A 246 -33.53 16.43 -1.69
C SER A 246 -33.96 15.78 -3.01
N PRO A 247 -35.25 15.53 -3.26
CA PRO A 247 -35.72 15.01 -4.53
C PRO A 247 -35.46 16.06 -5.63
N PRO A 248 -35.28 15.64 -6.90
CA PRO A 248 -35.18 16.58 -8.00
C PRO A 248 -36.47 17.41 -8.06
N SER A 249 -36.33 18.72 -7.98
CA SER A 249 -37.41 19.68 -8.22
C SER A 249 -37.96 19.45 -9.63
N ALA A 250 -39.29 19.29 -9.68
CA ALA A 250 -40.11 19.06 -10.87
C ALA A 250 -39.98 20.17 -11.92
#